data_AF-S6AT74-F1
#
_entry.id   AF-S6AT74-F1
#
_cell.length_a   1.000
_cell.length_b   1.000
_cell.length_c   1.000
_cell.angle_alpha   90.00
_cell.angle_beta   90.00
_cell.angle_gamma   90.00
#
_symmetry.space_group_name_H-M   'P 1'
#
loop_
_entity.id
_entity.type
_entity.pdbx_description
1 polymer ?
#
loop_
_entity_poly.entity_id
_entity_poly.type
_entity_poly.pdbx_seq_one_letter_code
_entity_poly.pdbx_strand_id
1 'polypeptide(L)'
;MDALLLTSLFAATAFASQFDKPGFVTEVKDGRLWVFREGSPELKAFKENGEPAKQFIDVGTGPEGMTVKTADEKTLKDYLQAIKQ
;
A
#
# COMPACT_ATOMS: atom_id res chain seq x y z
N MET A 1 -25.26 -5.34 -33.59
CA MET A 1 -24.04 -4.56 -33.33
C MET A 1 -24.14 -3.91 -31.96
N ASP A 2 -23.95 -4.76 -30.95
CA ASP A 2 -23.03 -4.61 -29.83
C ASP A 2 -22.60 -3.19 -29.41
N ALA A 3 -23.02 -2.78 -28.21
CA ALA A 3 -22.08 -2.56 -27.09
C ALA A 3 -22.84 -2.11 -25.84
N LEU A 4 -23.26 -3.08 -25.02
CA LEU A 4 -23.50 -2.92 -23.59
C LEU A 4 -22.18 -3.21 -22.87
N LEU A 5 -21.52 -2.19 -22.31
CA LEU A 5 -20.50 -2.33 -21.27
C LEU A 5 -20.65 -1.13 -20.33
N LEU A 6 -21.52 -1.21 -19.32
CA LEU A 6 -21.17 -1.58 -17.93
C LEU A 6 -20.01 -0.74 -17.35
N THR A 7 -20.43 0.25 -16.56
CA THR A 7 -19.84 0.68 -15.28
C THR A 7 -18.55 -0.01 -14.86
N SER A 8 -17.52 0.79 -14.57
CA SER A 8 -16.67 0.52 -13.42
C SER A 8 -16.10 1.82 -12.86
N LEU A 9 -16.56 2.13 -11.66
CA LEU A 9 -16.14 3.24 -10.82
C LEU A 9 -14.69 2.98 -10.40
N PHE A 10 -13.71 3.60 -11.05
CA PHE A 10 -12.34 3.61 -10.55
C PHE A 10 -12.22 4.59 -9.37
N ALA A 11 -12.83 4.23 -8.24
CA ALA A 11 -12.54 4.85 -6.95
C ALA A 11 -11.25 4.23 -6.36
N ALA A 12 -10.14 4.26 -7.11
CA ALA A 12 -8.89 3.64 -6.67
C ALA A 12 -7.97 4.58 -5.87
N THR A 13 -8.25 5.89 -5.84
CA THR A 13 -7.34 6.89 -5.27
C THR A 13 -7.62 7.29 -3.82
N ALA A 14 -8.71 6.81 -3.20
CA ALA A 14 -9.08 7.19 -1.83
C ALA A 14 -8.78 6.13 -0.75
N PHE A 15 -8.50 4.88 -1.14
CA PHE A 15 -8.35 3.78 -0.18
C PHE A 15 -7.01 3.78 0.55
N ALA A 16 -5.94 4.37 0.01
CA ALA A 16 -4.66 4.40 0.71
C ALA A 16 -4.72 5.21 2.00
N SER A 17 -5.19 6.46 1.91
CA SER A 17 -5.21 7.38 3.05
C SER A 17 -6.04 6.89 4.24
N GLN A 18 -7.00 5.98 4.03
CA GLN A 18 -7.76 5.39 5.14
C GLN A 18 -6.92 4.45 6.01
N PHE A 19 -5.81 3.93 5.44
CA PHE A 19 -4.89 3.01 6.08
C PHE A 19 -3.61 3.70 6.56
N ASP A 20 -3.48 5.01 6.31
CA ASP A 20 -2.40 5.83 6.84
C ASP A 20 -2.44 5.80 8.37
N LYS A 21 -1.29 5.48 8.94
CA LYS A 21 -1.07 5.45 10.39
C LYS A 21 -0.06 6.54 10.74
N PRO A 22 -0.10 7.12 11.95
CA PRO A 22 0.89 8.11 12.36
C PRO A 22 2.32 7.55 12.21
N GLY A 23 3.15 8.21 11.40
CA GLY A 23 4.51 7.77 11.08
C GLY A 23 4.64 6.76 9.93
N PHE A 24 3.52 6.39 9.28
CA PHE A 24 3.48 5.54 8.09
C PHE A 24 2.72 6.23 6.96
N VAL A 25 3.25 6.09 5.75
CA VAL A 25 2.63 6.55 4.52
C VAL A 25 2.22 5.32 3.73
N THR A 26 0.95 5.22 3.37
CA THR A 26 0.45 4.13 2.57
C THR A 26 0.04 4.59 1.18
N GLU A 27 0.19 3.71 0.19
CA GLU A 27 -0.13 4.01 -1.21
C GLU A 27 -0.73 2.78 -1.87
N VAL A 28 -1.93 2.90 -2.43
CA VAL A 28 -2.58 1.78 -3.11
C VAL A 28 -2.21 1.82 -4.58
N LYS A 29 -1.48 0.79 -5.04
CA LYS A 29 -1.06 0.64 -6.43
C LYS A 29 -1.47 -0.74 -6.94
N ASP A 30 -2.21 -0.78 -8.04
CA ASP A 30 -2.75 -2.01 -8.63
C ASP A 30 -3.53 -2.90 -7.62
N GLY A 31 -4.29 -2.27 -6.73
CA GLY A 31 -5.07 -2.97 -5.69
C GLY A 31 -4.23 -3.54 -4.54
N ARG A 32 -2.96 -3.18 -4.45
CA ARG A 32 -2.05 -3.60 -3.37
C ARG A 32 -1.70 -2.42 -2.49
N LEU A 33 -1.71 -2.63 -1.19
CA LEU A 33 -1.39 -1.59 -0.22
C LEU A 33 0.12 -1.53 -0.03
N TRP A 34 0.76 -0.50 -0.55
CA TRP A 34 2.13 -0.18 -0.19
C TRP A 34 2.16 0.58 1.11
N VAL A 35 3.11 0.26 1.97
CA VAL A 35 3.32 0.91 3.26
C VAL A 35 4.80 1.24 3.41
N PHE A 36 5.05 2.51 3.65
CA PHE A 36 6.37 3.05 3.89
C PHE A 36 6.37 3.80 5.21
N ARG A 37 7.56 4.00 5.77
CA ARG A 37 7.72 4.85 6.94
C ARG A 37 7.84 6.30 6.49
N GLU A 38 7.19 7.21 7.22
CA GLU A 38 7.28 8.63 6.91
C GLU A 38 8.75 9.09 6.98
N GLY A 39 9.21 9.79 5.94
CA GLY A 39 10.58 10.29 5.85
C GLY A 39 11.66 9.23 5.57
N SER A 40 11.28 7.98 5.28
CA SER A 40 12.24 6.91 5.04
C SER A 40 12.93 7.03 3.67
N PRO A 41 14.18 6.54 3.53
CA PRO A 41 14.87 6.55 2.26
C PRO A 41 14.15 5.71 1.21
N GLU A 42 13.41 4.68 1.62
CA GLU A 42 12.66 3.84 0.71
C GLU A 42 11.42 4.55 0.14
N LEU A 43 10.74 5.39 0.92
CA LEU A 43 9.67 6.23 0.41
C LEU A 43 10.20 7.21 -0.66
N LYS A 44 11.39 7.79 -0.42
CA LYS A 44 12.05 8.66 -1.40
C LYS A 44 12.40 7.89 -2.67
N ALA A 45 13.08 6.75 -2.51
CA ALA A 45 13.41 5.87 -3.63
C ALA A 45 12.17 5.41 -4.38
N PHE A 46 11.05 5.18 -3.70
CA PHE A 46 9.79 4.81 -4.33
C PHE A 46 9.19 5.94 -5.16
N LYS A 47 9.23 7.17 -4.64
CA LYS A 47 8.80 8.37 -5.37
C LYS A 47 9.71 8.71 -6.55
N GLU A 48 11.01 8.43 -6.45
CA GLU A 48 11.99 8.73 -7.49
C GLU A 48 12.07 7.66 -8.58
N ASN A 49 12.08 6.37 -8.19
CA ASN A 49 12.33 5.25 -9.09
C ASN A 49 11.11 4.32 -9.27
N GLY A 50 10.06 4.47 -8.48
CA GLY A 50 8.90 3.57 -8.49
C GLY A 50 9.08 2.39 -7.54
N GLU A 51 9.02 1.15 -8.02
CA GLU A 51 9.07 0.01 -7.10
C GLU A 51 10.50 -0.22 -6.56
N PRO A 52 10.70 -0.33 -5.22
CA PRO A 52 12.02 -0.56 -4.65
C PRO A 52 12.56 -1.92 -5.05
N ALA A 53 13.89 -2.00 -5.18
CA ALA A 53 14.60 -3.25 -5.52
C ALA A 53 14.35 -4.37 -4.49
N LYS A 54 14.14 -3.99 -3.22
CA LYS A 54 13.75 -4.91 -2.15
C LYS A 54 12.36 -4.52 -1.67
N GLN A 55 11.46 -5.50 -1.69
CA GLN A 55 10.11 -5.35 -1.17
C GLN A 55 9.72 -6.60 -0.38
N PHE A 56 9.03 -6.39 0.73
CA PHE A 56 8.45 -7.45 1.55
C PHE A 56 6.95 -7.45 1.29
N ILE A 57 6.43 -8.61 0.92
CA ILE A 57 5.03 -8.78 0.56
C ILE A 57 4.43 -9.73 1.58
N ASP A 58 3.35 -9.29 2.20
CA ASP A 58 2.60 -10.10 3.13
C ASP A 58 1.12 -10.09 2.70
N VAL A 59 0.61 -11.28 2.38
CA VAL A 59 -0.68 -11.46 1.73
C VAL A 59 -1.72 -11.74 2.79
N GLY A 60 -2.76 -10.91 2.86
CA GLY A 60 -3.89 -11.11 3.80
C GLY A 60 -3.66 -10.57 5.21
N THR A 61 -2.50 -9.98 5.49
CA THR A 61 -2.19 -9.34 6.77
C THR A 61 -2.55 -7.87 6.82
N GLY A 62 -2.92 -7.27 5.69
CA GLY A 62 -3.39 -5.90 5.62
C GLY A 62 -4.80 -5.72 6.17
N PRO A 63 -5.18 -4.46 6.40
CA PRO A 63 -6.57 -4.13 6.74
C PRO A 63 -7.51 -4.65 5.64
N GLU A 64 -8.68 -5.14 6.05
CA GLU A 64 -9.66 -5.81 5.16
C GLU A 64 -9.13 -7.05 4.41
N GLY A 65 -8.02 -7.65 4.87
CA GLY A 65 -7.40 -8.80 4.19
C GLY A 65 -6.61 -8.41 2.95
N MET A 66 -6.24 -7.14 2.79
CA MET A 66 -5.42 -6.68 1.68
C MET A 66 -4.00 -7.23 1.71
N THR A 67 -3.35 -7.26 0.55
CA THR A 67 -1.91 -7.54 0.44
C THR A 67 -1.11 -6.29 0.79
N VAL A 68 -0.27 -6.40 1.81
CA VAL A 68 0.62 -5.33 2.26
C VAL A 68 1.98 -5.52 1.61
N LYS A 69 2.49 -4.46 1.02
CA LYS A 69 3.84 -4.39 0.46
C LYS A 69 4.62 -3.32 1.20
N THR A 70 5.83 -3.61 1.63
CA THR A 70 6.72 -2.62 2.22
C THR A 70 8.08 -2.69 1.55
N ALA A 71 8.88 -1.64 1.68
CA ALA A 71 10.27 -1.69 1.23
C ALA A 71 11.21 -2.37 2.24
N ASP A 72 10.80 -2.47 3.51
CA ASP A 72 11.59 -3.05 4.57
C ASP A 72 10.75 -3.91 5.53
N GLU A 73 11.35 -4.99 6.03
CA GLU A 73 10.70 -5.94 6.95
C GLU A 73 10.31 -5.27 8.27
N LYS A 74 11.13 -4.33 8.76
CA LYS A 74 10.83 -3.58 9.98
C LYS A 74 9.56 -2.75 9.81
N THR A 75 9.43 -2.08 8.67
CA THR A 75 8.23 -1.29 8.35
C THR A 75 6.99 -2.18 8.29
N LEU A 76 7.10 -3.39 7.70
CA LEU A 76 6.01 -4.36 7.69
C LEU A 76 5.61 -4.74 9.12
N LYS A 77 6.56 -5.18 9.95
CA LYS A 77 6.29 -5.58 11.33
C LYS A 77 5.68 -4.46 12.16
N ASP A 78 6.25 -3.25 12.09
CA ASP A 78 5.77 -2.09 12.85
C ASP A 78 4.35 -1.71 12.39
N TYR A 79 4.07 -1.74 11.08
CA TYR A 79 2.73 -1.46 10.56
C TYR A 79 1.71 -2.52 10.95
N LEU A 80 2.06 -3.80 10.83
CA LEU A 80 1.22 -4.92 11.26
C LEU A 80 0.92 -4.85 12.75
N GLN A 81 1.86 -4.38 13.56
CA GLN A 81 1.63 -4.13 14.97
C GLN A 81 0.69 -2.95 15.18
N ALA A 82 0.84 -1.86 14.41
CA ALA A 82 -0.02 -0.67 14.49
C ALA A 82 -1.48 -0.92 14.08
N ILE A 83 -1.76 -1.91 13.21
CA ILE A 83 -3.13 -2.29 12.83
C ILE A 83 -3.76 -3.36 13.73
N LYS A 84 -2.97 -4.06 14.55
CA LYS A 84 -3.45 -5.05 15.53
C LYS A 84 -3.89 -4.43 16.86
N GLN A 85 -3.57 -3.15 17.09
CA GLN A 85 -3.97 -2.38 18.27
C GLN A 85 -5.39 -1.84 18.08
#